data_AF-A0A259D4K3-F1
#
_entry.id   AF-A0A259D4K3-F1
#
_cell.length_a   1.000
_cell.length_b   1.000
_cell.length_c   1.000
_cell.angle_alpha   90.00
_cell.angle_beta   90.00
_cell.angle_gamma   90.00
#
_symmetry.space_group_name_H-M   'P 1'
#
loop_
_entity.id
_entity.type
_entity.pdbx_description
1 polymer ?
#
loop_
_entity_poly.entity_id
_entity_poly.type
_entity_poly.pdbx_seq_one_letter_code
_entity_poly.pdbx_strand_id
1 'polypeptide(L)'
;VGDKMTIGELEFTVVKLREPCFKFNAKMKYKGAAKAMLQSGKSGWYLRVNKPGMLAAGAQIDLTPGQRITSIASQNKALFQRGNQKDLWN
;
A
#
# COMPACT_ATOMS: atom_id res chain seq x y z
N VAL A 1 -3.16 8.03 -5.10
CA VAL A 1 -4.41 7.84 -4.33
C VAL A 1 -5.56 8.40 -5.13
N GLY A 2 -6.69 7.70 -5.13
CA GLY A 2 -7.88 8.07 -5.89
C GLY A 2 -8.03 7.34 -7.23
N ASP A 3 -7.00 6.63 -7.69
CA ASP A 3 -7.11 5.79 -8.90
C ASP A 3 -8.19 4.75 -8.70
N LYS A 4 -9.00 4.56 -9.75
CA LYS A 4 -10.07 3.57 -9.78
C LYS A 4 -9.57 2.33 -10.49
N MET A 5 -9.91 1.19 -9.92
CA MET A 5 -9.56 -0.11 -10.46
C MET A 5 -10.84 -0.87 -10.72
N THR A 6 -11.02 -1.31 -11.96
CA THR A 6 -12.16 -2.10 -12.39
C THR A 6 -11.70 -3.53 -12.67
N ILE A 7 -12.47 -4.51 -12.19
CA ILE A 7 -12.24 -5.93 -12.46
C ILE A 7 -13.60 -6.54 -12.80
N GLY A 8 -13.90 -6.67 -14.09
CA GLY A 8 -15.25 -7.04 -14.54
C GLY A 8 -16.28 -6.04 -14.00
N GLU A 9 -17.18 -6.50 -13.13
CA GLU A 9 -18.22 -5.67 -12.49
C GLU A 9 -17.78 -4.99 -11.17
N LEU A 10 -16.63 -5.40 -10.61
CA LEU A 10 -16.12 -4.89 -9.35
C LEU A 10 -15.47 -3.53 -9.56
N GLU A 11 -15.67 -2.64 -8.60
CA GLU A 11 -15.02 -1.32 -8.62
C GLU A 11 -14.33 -1.05 -7.29
N PHE A 12 -13.09 -0.58 -7.37
CA PHE A 12 -12.28 -0.23 -6.22
C PHE A 12 -11.63 1.14 -6.38
N THR A 13 -11.29 1.76 -5.25
CA THR A 13 -10.49 2.99 -5.21
C THR A 13 -9.23 2.77 -4.40
N VAL A 14 -8.07 3.17 -4.92
CA VAL A 14 -6.81 3.20 -4.16
C VAL A 14 -6.89 4.28 -3.08
N VAL A 15 -6.88 3.90 -1.80
CA VAL A 15 -7.15 4.84 -0.69
C VAL A 15 -5.91 5.30 0.07
N LYS A 16 -5.02 4.39 0.45
CA LYS A 16 -3.85 4.74 1.26
C LYS A 16 -2.77 3.69 1.17
N LEU A 17 -1.56 4.11 1.48
CA LEU A 17 -0.42 3.26 1.80
C LEU A 17 -0.82 2.16 2.79
N ARG A 18 -0.27 0.95 2.60
CA ARG A 18 -0.26 -0.06 3.65
C ARG A 18 0.85 0.27 4.66
N GLU A 19 0.45 0.67 5.86
CA GLU A 19 1.39 0.93 6.94
C GLU A 19 1.88 -0.39 7.56
N PRO A 20 3.17 -0.50 7.90
CA PRO A 20 3.69 -1.68 8.57
C PRO A 20 3.18 -1.76 10.01
N CYS A 21 3.06 -2.97 10.54
CA CYS A 21 2.70 -3.20 11.93
C CYS A 21 3.62 -4.25 12.57
N PHE A 22 3.63 -4.34 13.91
CA PHE A 22 4.48 -5.30 14.62
C PHE A 22 4.22 -6.76 14.20
N LYS A 23 2.99 -7.10 13.79
CA LYS A 23 2.66 -8.46 13.30
C LYS A 23 3.45 -8.83 12.05
N PHE A 24 3.78 -7.85 11.20
CA PHE A 24 4.62 -8.07 10.04
C PHE A 24 6.05 -8.47 10.46
N ASN A 25 6.64 -7.77 11.44
CA ASN A 25 7.95 -8.13 11.99
C ASN A 25 7.97 -9.55 12.55
N ALA A 26 6.92 -9.92 13.31
CA ALA A 26 6.79 -11.26 13.87
C ALA A 26 6.66 -12.33 12.78
N LYS A 27 5.81 -12.10 11.76
CA LYS A 27 5.62 -13.05 10.64
C LYS A 27 6.89 -13.24 9.82
N MET A 28 7.64 -12.16 9.59
CA MET A 28 8.92 -12.19 8.87
C MET A 28 10.09 -12.71 9.72
N LYS A 29 9.88 -12.92 11.04
CA LYS A 29 10.94 -13.26 12.01
C LYS A 29 12.14 -12.31 11.96
N TYR A 30 11.86 -11.03 11.64
CA TYR A 30 12.87 -9.99 11.46
C TYR A 30 12.39 -8.67 12.09
N LYS A 31 13.08 -8.22 13.14
CA LYS A 31 12.71 -7.01 13.90
C LYS A 31 12.70 -5.74 13.03
N GLY A 32 13.55 -5.68 12.02
CA GLY A 32 13.65 -4.53 11.10
C GLY A 32 12.69 -4.58 9.91
N ALA A 33 11.80 -5.57 9.80
CA ALA A 33 11.00 -5.78 8.58
C ALA A 33 10.12 -4.57 8.22
N ALA A 34 9.44 -3.99 9.22
CA ALA A 34 8.64 -2.78 9.07
C ALA A 34 9.45 -1.62 8.51
N LYS A 35 10.66 -1.40 9.04
CA LYS A 35 11.54 -0.32 8.58
C LYS A 35 12.09 -0.60 7.19
N ALA A 36 12.50 -1.84 6.90
CA ALA A 36 12.93 -2.24 5.56
C ALA A 36 11.81 -2.07 4.50
N MET A 37 10.55 -2.34 4.87
CA MET A 37 9.39 -2.10 4.00
C MET A 37 9.23 -0.61 3.67
N LEU A 38 9.33 0.26 4.67
CA LEU A 38 9.24 1.72 4.45
C LEU A 38 10.45 2.25 3.68
N GLN A 39 11.66 1.81 4.00
CA GLN A 39 12.87 2.25 3.33
C GLN A 39 12.89 1.85 1.85
N SER A 40 12.39 0.65 1.52
CA SER A 40 12.28 0.18 0.13
C SER A 40 11.07 0.74 -0.62
N GLY A 41 10.07 1.29 0.07
CA GLY A 41 8.79 1.71 -0.51
C GLY A 41 7.90 0.57 -1.02
N LYS A 42 8.27 -0.70 -0.73
CA LYS A 42 7.56 -1.91 -1.19
C LYS A 42 6.45 -2.32 -0.22
N SER A 43 5.58 -1.38 0.10
CA SER A 43 4.50 -1.54 1.08
C SER A 43 3.19 -2.06 0.48
N GLY A 44 2.92 -1.76 -0.80
CA GLY A 44 1.59 -1.87 -1.37
C GLY A 44 0.62 -0.81 -0.80
N TRP A 45 -0.68 -1.04 -1.01
CA TRP A 45 -1.76 -0.09 -0.67
C TRP A 45 -3.06 -0.82 -0.36
N TYR A 46 -3.99 -0.09 0.26
CA TYR A 46 -5.35 -0.54 0.49
C TYR A 46 -6.29 -0.03 -0.62
N LEU A 47 -7.33 -0.83 -0.86
CA LEU A 47 -8.43 -0.53 -1.76
C LEU A 47 -9.72 -0.36 -0.95
N ARG A 48 -10.50 0.67 -1.28
CA ARG A 48 -11.91 0.74 -0.88
C ARG A 48 -12.73 0.00 -1.92
N VAL A 49 -13.67 -0.82 -1.47
CA VAL A 49 -14.69 -1.42 -2.34
C VAL A 49 -15.75 -0.36 -2.62
N ASN A 50 -15.90 0.02 -3.88
CA ASN A 50 -16.98 0.91 -4.32
C ASN A 50 -18.19 0.08 -4.78
N LYS A 51 -17.94 -1.01 -5.51
CA LYS A 51 -18.96 -1.97 -5.95
C LYS A 51 -18.49 -3.41 -5.67
N PRO A 52 -19.19 -4.15 -4.80
CA PRO A 52 -18.88 -5.55 -4.49
C PRO A 52 -19.33 -6.49 -5.61
N GLY A 53 -18.84 -7.72 -5.59
CA GLY A 53 -19.13 -8.77 -6.58
C GLY A 53 -18.24 -9.99 -6.36
N MET A 54 -18.08 -10.82 -7.40
CA MET A 54 -17.22 -12.01 -7.35
C MET A 54 -15.88 -11.79 -8.05
N LEU A 55 -14.79 -12.17 -7.39
CA LEU A 55 -13.43 -12.07 -7.91
C LEU A 55 -12.80 -13.45 -8.06
N ALA A 56 -12.11 -13.68 -9.18
CA ALA A 56 -11.33 -14.88 -9.43
C ALA A 56 -9.86 -14.54 -9.70
N ALA A 57 -8.95 -15.46 -9.38
CA ALA A 57 -7.53 -15.32 -9.69
C ALA A 57 -7.33 -15.26 -11.22
N GLY A 58 -6.41 -14.40 -11.66
CA GLY A 58 -6.15 -14.19 -13.09
C GLY A 58 -7.11 -13.22 -13.80
N ALA A 59 -8.10 -12.66 -13.10
CA ALA A 59 -8.97 -11.63 -13.67
C ALA A 59 -8.19 -10.38 -14.08
N GLN A 60 -8.53 -9.82 -15.23
CA GLN A 60 -7.91 -8.62 -15.77
C GLN A 60 -8.24 -7.40 -14.90
N ILE A 61 -7.26 -6.52 -14.74
CA ILE A 61 -7.37 -5.31 -13.94
C ILE A 61 -7.22 -4.10 -14.85
N ASP A 62 -8.26 -3.28 -14.95
CA ASP A 62 -8.24 -2.01 -15.67
C ASP A 62 -8.07 -0.86 -14.69
N LEU A 63 -7.15 0.06 -14.98
CA LEU A 63 -6.82 1.18 -14.12
C LEU A 63 -7.21 2.50 -14.77
N THR A 64 -8.07 3.27 -14.10
CA THR A 64 -8.45 4.61 -14.51
C THR A 64 -7.82 5.64 -13.55
N PRO A 65 -7.05 6.62 -14.07
CA PRO A 65 -6.49 7.71 -13.26
C PRO A 65 -7.56 8.46 -12.46
N GLY A 66 -7.32 8.65 -11.16
CA GLY A 66 -8.15 9.51 -10.32
C GLY A 66 -7.52 10.89 -10.08
N GLN A 67 -7.96 11.57 -9.02
CA GLN A 67 -7.45 12.90 -8.65
C GLN A 67 -5.93 12.95 -8.37
N ARG A 68 -5.34 11.87 -7.87
CA ARG A 68 -3.88 11.72 -7.65
C ARG A 68 -3.20 12.86 -6.88
N ILE A 69 -3.91 13.56 -5.99
CA ILE A 69 -3.37 14.65 -5.13
C ILE A 69 -2.10 14.20 -4.38
N THR A 70 -2.04 12.92 -4.02
CA THR A 70 -0.81 12.31 -3.47
C THR A 70 -0.61 10.91 -4.03
N SER A 71 0.66 10.52 -4.18
CA SER A 71 1.05 9.16 -4.59
C SER A 71 1.27 8.25 -3.37
N ILE A 72 1.22 6.93 -3.57
CA ILE A 72 1.54 5.97 -2.49
C ILE A 72 3.01 6.12 -2.07
N ALA A 73 3.92 6.38 -3.01
CA ALA A 73 5.32 6.65 -2.73
C ALA A 73 5.52 7.92 -1.87
N SER A 74 4.77 8.98 -2.15
CA SER A 74 4.77 10.21 -1.35
C SER A 74 4.29 9.96 0.09
N GLN A 75 3.23 9.16 0.27
CA GLN A 75 2.77 8.75 1.61
C GLN A 75 3.82 7.90 2.33
N ASN A 76 4.47 6.97 1.63
CA ASN A 76 5.54 6.14 2.20
C ASN A 76 6.72 6.98 2.68
N LYS A 77 7.18 7.94 1.85
CA LYS A 77 8.26 8.87 2.21
C LYS A 77 7.88 9.70 3.44
N ALA A 78 6.67 10.24 3.49
CA ALA A 78 6.18 11.00 4.64
C ALA A 78 6.13 10.15 5.91
N LEU A 79 5.66 8.90 5.83
CA LEU A 79 5.62 7.99 6.97
C LEU A 79 7.02 7.60 7.46
N PHE A 80 7.94 7.30 6.53
CA PHE A 80 9.33 6.99 6.86
C PHE A 80 10.01 8.15 7.58
N GLN A 81 9.81 9.40 7.11
CA GLN A 81 10.38 10.61 7.72
C GLN A 81 9.80 10.95 9.09
N ARG A 82 8.54 10.58 9.37
CA ARG A 82 7.92 10.76 10.71
C ARG A 82 8.48 9.80 11.76
N GLY A 83 8.97 8.63 11.33
CA GLY A 83 9.65 7.71 12.21
C GLY A 83 11.05 8.22 12.53
N ASN A 84 11.23 8.89 13.67
CA ASN A 84 12.52 9.32 14.24
C ASN A 84 13.44 8.13 14.62
N GLN A 85 13.64 7.15 13.73
CA GLN A 85 14.43 5.96 13.99
C GLN A 85 15.67 5.96 13.09
N LYS A 86 16.82 6.38 13.67
CA LYS A 86 18.16 6.33 13.08
C LYS A 86 18.40 5.01 12.33
N ASP A 87 19.08 5.08 11.19
CA ASP A 87 19.38 3.97 10.27
C ASP A 87 19.68 2.65 10.98
N LEU A 88 19.13 1.54 10.47
CA LEU A 88 19.37 0.20 11.04
C LEU A 88 20.82 -0.28 10.84
N TRP A 89 21.59 0.48 10.06
CA TRP A 89 22.93 0.14 9.59
C TRP A 89 23.98 1.13 10.09
N ASN A 90 23.60 2.03 11.00
CA ASN A 90 24.52 2.89 11.76
C ASN A 90 24.58 2.42 13.20
#